data_AF-A0AAW4BNB4-F1
#
_entry.id   AF-A0AAW4BNB4-F1
#
_cell.length_a   1.000
_cell.length_b   1.000
_cell.length_c   1.000
_cell.angle_alpha   90.00
_cell.angle_beta   90.00
_cell.angle_gamma   90.00
#
_symmetry.space_group_name_H-M   'P 1'
#
loop_
_entity.id
_entity.type
_entity.pdbx_description
1 polymer ?
#
loop_
_entity_poly.entity_id
_entity_poly.type
_entity_poly.pdbx_seq_one_letter_code
_entity_poly.pdbx_strand_id
1 'polypeptide(L)'
;MTQFKVVTESFKKHFPEHFEPEYAESITKSISPHWLRHTWAFGTMENLYDKLKQEFIEAGAVNIKGIMAEVRDELRTLGGWSLKSTMPSKYAKRFEMRKANETLMRVYNSHKTNVTL
;
A
#
# COMPACT_ATOMS: atom_id res chain seq x y z
N MET A 1 18.20 -3.15 -24.62
CA MET A 1 17.99 -2.72 -23.21
C MET A 1 16.54 -2.29 -23.07
N THR A 2 15.78 -2.79 -22.09
CA THR A 2 14.35 -2.41 -21.94
C THR A 2 14.23 -1.04 -21.29
N GLN A 3 13.15 -0.29 -21.57
CA GLN A 3 12.89 1.03 -20.95
C GLN A 3 12.92 0.95 -19.41
N PHE A 4 12.38 -0.12 -18.82
CA PHE A 4 12.40 -0.34 -17.37
C PHE A 4 13.79 -0.55 -16.77
N LYS A 5 14.71 -1.13 -17.56
CA LYS A 5 16.11 -1.24 -17.12
C LYS A 5 16.75 0.14 -17.05
N VAL A 6 16.50 1.00 -18.03
CA VAL A 6 16.99 2.40 -18.00
C VAL A 6 16.44 3.15 -16.79
N VAL A 7 15.14 2.99 -16.48
CA VAL A 7 14.53 3.59 -15.29
C VAL A 7 15.17 3.05 -14.00
N THR A 8 15.42 1.74 -13.92
CA THR A 8 16.07 1.13 -12.75
C THR A 8 17.47 1.69 -12.53
N GLU A 9 18.30 1.76 -13.57
CA GLU A 9 19.65 2.31 -13.47
C GLU A 9 19.64 3.79 -13.10
N SER A 10 18.70 4.57 -13.66
CA SER A 10 18.52 5.97 -13.28
C SER A 10 18.13 6.09 -11.81
N PHE A 11 17.21 5.26 -11.31
CA PHE A 11 16.78 5.29 -9.92
C PHE A 11 17.96 4.96 -8.99
N LYS A 12 18.71 3.91 -9.29
CA LYS A 12 19.91 3.52 -8.55
C LYS A 12 20.99 4.61 -8.57
N LYS A 13 21.14 5.34 -9.68
CA LYS A 13 22.10 6.44 -9.79
C LYS A 13 21.75 7.63 -8.89
N HIS A 14 20.46 7.99 -8.80
CA HIS A 14 20.03 9.19 -8.08
C HIS A 14 19.65 8.93 -6.62
N PHE A 15 19.31 7.68 -6.27
CA PHE A 15 18.89 7.25 -4.94
C PHE A 15 19.55 5.91 -4.57
N PRO A 16 20.89 5.86 -4.48
CA PRO A 16 21.64 4.63 -4.25
C PRO A 16 21.30 3.95 -2.92
N GLU A 17 20.88 4.70 -1.90
CA GLU A 17 20.55 4.22 -0.56
C GLU A 17 19.43 3.17 -0.56
N HIS A 18 18.49 3.24 -1.51
CA HIS A 18 17.43 2.26 -1.66
C HIS A 18 17.90 0.92 -2.24
N PHE A 19 19.15 0.83 -2.70
CA PHE A 19 19.74 -0.38 -3.30
C PHE A 19 20.88 -0.96 -2.44
N GLU A 20 21.09 -0.46 -1.22
CA GLU A 20 22.11 -0.95 -0.28
C GLU A 20 21.61 -2.25 0.39
N PRO A 21 22.28 -3.41 0.22
CA PRO A 21 21.76 -4.70 0.69
C PRO A 21 21.67 -4.87 2.21
N GLU A 22 22.30 -3.98 2.98
CA GLU A 22 22.25 -3.96 4.44
C GLU A 22 20.89 -3.59 5.01
N TYR A 23 20.06 -2.87 4.25
CA TYR A 23 18.71 -2.53 4.65
C TYR A 23 17.72 -3.64 4.27
N ALA A 24 16.82 -3.98 5.20
CA ALA A 24 15.76 -4.95 4.96
C ALA A 24 14.82 -4.57 3.79
N GLU A 25 14.72 -3.28 3.48
CA GLU A 25 13.88 -2.73 2.41
C GLU A 25 14.61 -2.58 1.06
N SER A 26 15.86 -3.04 0.97
CA SER A 26 16.70 -2.88 -0.21
C SER A 26 16.07 -3.42 -1.50
N ILE A 27 16.13 -2.64 -2.57
CA ILE A 27 15.71 -3.02 -3.90
C ILE A 27 16.80 -3.91 -4.53
N THR A 28 16.69 -5.21 -4.30
CA THR A 28 17.65 -6.20 -4.79
C THR A 28 17.38 -6.68 -6.22
N LYS A 29 16.22 -6.34 -6.78
CA LYS A 29 15.77 -6.79 -8.11
C LYS A 29 15.43 -5.60 -9.01
N SER A 30 15.50 -5.84 -10.32
CA SER A 30 15.12 -4.83 -11.32
C SER A 30 13.65 -4.41 -11.20
N ILE A 31 13.36 -3.12 -11.40
CA ILE A 31 12.01 -2.57 -11.39
C ILE A 31 11.26 -3.14 -12.60
N SER A 32 10.16 -3.84 -12.35
CA SER A 32 9.31 -4.41 -13.39
C SER A 32 8.01 -3.60 -13.54
N PRO A 33 7.35 -3.67 -14.71
CA PRO A 33 6.02 -3.08 -14.89
C PRO A 33 5.02 -3.53 -13.81
N HIS A 34 5.11 -4.79 -13.39
CA HIS A 34 4.24 -5.36 -12.37
C HIS A 34 4.47 -4.71 -10.99
N TRP A 35 5.71 -4.34 -10.68
CA TRP A 35 6.04 -3.66 -9.43
C TRP A 35 5.45 -2.24 -9.37
N LEU A 36 5.47 -1.53 -10.49
CA LEU A 36 4.77 -0.24 -10.61
C LEU A 36 3.26 -0.40 -10.53
N ARG A 37 2.69 -1.47 -11.10
CA ARG A 37 1.26 -1.77 -10.96
C ARG A 37 0.87 -2.01 -9.50
N HIS A 38 1.70 -2.71 -8.72
CA HIS A 38 1.53 -2.86 -7.28
C HIS A 38 1.60 -1.52 -6.54
N THR A 39 2.55 -0.67 -6.91
CA THR A 39 2.76 0.66 -6.30
C THR A 39 1.56 1.56 -6.56
N TRP A 40 1.10 1.63 -7.81
CA TRP A 40 -0.12 2.35 -8.18
C TRP A 40 -1.32 1.83 -7.40
N ALA A 41 -1.56 0.52 -7.39
CA ALA A 41 -2.74 -0.05 -6.75
C ALA A 41 -2.75 0.24 -5.24
N PHE A 42 -1.59 0.13 -4.60
CA PHE A 42 -1.44 0.46 -3.19
C PHE A 42 -1.74 1.94 -2.92
N GLY A 43 -1.09 2.87 -3.63
CA GLY A 43 -1.28 4.31 -3.41
C GLY A 43 -2.71 4.77 -3.72
N THR A 44 -3.34 4.20 -4.75
CA THR A 44 -4.76 4.43 -5.06
C THR A 44 -5.65 3.97 -3.90
N MET A 45 -5.39 2.81 -3.32
CA MET A 45 -6.15 2.34 -2.17
C MET A 45 -5.99 3.22 -0.93
N GLU A 46 -4.82 3.81 -0.70
CA GLU A 46 -4.64 4.76 0.42
C GLU A 46 -5.55 5.95 0.26
N ASN A 47 -5.52 6.57 -0.92
CA ASN A 47 -6.33 7.74 -1.21
C ASN A 47 -7.83 7.43 -1.12
N LEU A 48 -8.27 6.32 -1.73
CA LEU A 48 -9.66 5.88 -1.68
C LEU A 48 -10.12 5.59 -0.26
N TYR A 49 -9.28 4.93 0.55
CA TYR A 49 -9.61 4.60 1.93
C TYR A 49 -9.83 5.87 2.76
N ASP A 50 -8.94 6.84 2.64
CA ASP A 50 -9.06 8.10 3.40
C ASP A 50 -10.27 8.91 2.95
N LYS A 51 -10.52 8.99 1.63
CA LYS A 51 -11.72 9.62 1.07
C LYS A 51 -13.00 8.99 1.60
N LEU A 52 -13.16 7.67 1.41
CA LEU A 52 -14.36 6.95 1.82
C LEU A 52 -14.55 6.97 3.34
N LYS A 53 -13.47 6.92 4.12
CA LYS A 53 -13.54 7.06 5.57
C LYS A 53 -14.13 8.41 5.98
N GLN A 54 -13.74 9.51 5.32
CA GLN A 54 -14.31 10.83 5.61
C GLN A 54 -15.80 10.88 5.26
N GLU A 55 -16.17 10.42 4.06
CA GLU A 55 -17.57 10.39 3.62
C GLU A 55 -18.46 9.58 4.56
N PHE A 56 -17.97 8.43 5.05
CA PHE A 56 -18.70 7.61 6.02
C PHE A 56 -18.84 8.28 7.40
N ILE A 57 -17.81 8.99 7.85
CA ILE A 57 -17.85 9.78 9.10
C ILE A 57 -18.88 10.90 8.97
N GLU A 58 -18.87 11.64 7.86
CA GLU A 58 -19.84 12.70 7.56
C GLU A 58 -21.28 12.17 7.50
N ALA A 59 -21.47 10.96 6.97
CA ALA A 59 -22.75 10.28 6.93
C ALA A 59 -23.20 9.65 8.26
N GLY A 60 -22.37 9.70 9.32
CA GLY A 60 -22.65 9.08 10.61
C GLY A 60 -22.61 7.53 10.61
N ALA A 61 -22.08 6.92 9.55
CA ALA A 61 -22.01 5.47 9.39
C ALA A 61 -20.59 4.97 9.73
N VAL A 62 -20.42 4.20 10.82
CA VAL A 62 -19.10 3.62 11.17
C VAL A 62 -19.08 2.13 10.89
N ASN A 63 -19.04 1.73 9.61
CA ASN A 63 -18.76 0.36 9.21
C ASN A 63 -17.42 0.25 8.47
N ILE A 64 -16.35 0.02 9.23
CA ILE A 64 -14.97 -0.10 8.72
C ILE A 64 -14.83 -1.26 7.72
N LYS A 65 -15.59 -2.36 7.89
CA LYS A 65 -15.58 -3.48 6.92
C LYS A 65 -16.17 -3.07 5.58
N GLY A 66 -17.18 -2.19 5.59
CA GLY A 66 -17.78 -1.62 4.38
C GLY A 66 -16.78 -0.79 3.58
N ILE A 67 -15.98 0.04 4.25
CA ILE A 67 -15.00 0.92 3.59
C ILE A 67 -14.00 0.11 2.75
N MET A 68 -13.42 -0.96 3.29
CA MET A 68 -12.45 -1.77 2.54
C MET A 68 -13.07 -2.57 1.39
N ALA A 69 -14.35 -2.95 1.49
CA ALA A 69 -15.05 -3.57 0.38
C ALA A 69 -15.23 -2.57 -0.77
N GLU A 70 -15.69 -1.35 -0.44
CA GLU A 70 -15.86 -0.26 -1.42
C GLU A 70 -14.54 0.15 -2.08
N VAL A 71 -13.45 0.29 -1.29
CA VAL A 71 -12.09 0.56 -1.83
C VAL A 71 -11.67 -0.50 -2.85
N ARG A 72 -11.93 -1.78 -2.57
CA ARG A 72 -11.58 -2.86 -3.50
C ARG A 72 -12.44 -2.82 -4.76
N ASP A 73 -13.69 -2.40 -4.64
CA ASP A 73 -14.63 -2.30 -5.76
C ASP A 73 -14.30 -1.10 -6.66
N GLU A 74 -13.97 0.06 -6.09
CA GLU A 74 -13.46 1.20 -6.84
C GLU A 74 -12.12 0.89 -7.52
N LEU A 75 -11.18 0.27 -6.80
CA LEU A 75 -9.91 -0.18 -7.37
C LEU A 75 -10.14 -1.20 -8.50
N ARG A 76 -11.19 -2.03 -8.41
CA ARG A 76 -11.56 -2.96 -9.49
C ARG A 76 -11.90 -2.23 -10.78
N THR A 77 -12.75 -1.21 -10.67
CA THR A 77 -13.19 -0.38 -11.79
C THR A 77 -12.01 0.37 -12.40
N LEU A 78 -11.21 1.07 -11.58
CA LEU A 78 -10.00 1.78 -12.03
C LEU A 78 -8.95 0.81 -12.62
N GLY A 79 -8.95 -0.41 -12.10
CA GLY A 79 -8.03 -1.47 -12.50
C GLY A 79 -8.37 -2.12 -13.84
N GLY A 80 -9.58 -1.90 -14.37
CA GLY A 80 -10.11 -2.57 -15.56
C GLY A 80 -10.31 -4.08 -15.35
N TRP A 81 -10.55 -4.52 -14.11
CA TRP A 81 -10.69 -5.93 -13.78
C TRP A 81 -12.15 -6.37 -13.81
N SER A 82 -12.40 -7.60 -14.25
CA SER A 82 -13.74 -8.19 -14.20
C SER A 82 -14.25 -8.36 -12.76
N LEU A 83 -15.57 -8.42 -12.59
CA LEU A 83 -16.22 -8.63 -11.29
C LEU A 83 -15.69 -9.86 -10.53
N LYS A 84 -15.35 -10.93 -11.26
CA LYS A 84 -14.82 -12.18 -10.71
C LYS A 84 -13.30 -12.16 -10.47
N SER A 85 -12.62 -11.07 -10.82
CA SER A 85 -11.17 -10.98 -10.67
C SER A 85 -10.75 -10.94 -9.21
N THR A 86 -9.73 -11.73 -8.88
CA THR A 86 -9.08 -11.72 -7.57
C THR A 86 -7.98 -10.66 -7.45
N MET A 87 -7.67 -9.95 -8.54
CA MET A 87 -6.57 -8.98 -8.58
C MET A 87 -6.73 -7.82 -7.57
N PRO A 88 -7.90 -7.18 -7.40
CA PRO A 88 -8.06 -6.16 -6.36
C PRO A 88 -7.63 -6.65 -4.98
N SER A 89 -8.07 -7.85 -4.59
CA SER A 89 -7.71 -8.45 -3.30
C SER A 89 -6.22 -8.77 -3.18
N LYS A 90 -5.56 -9.21 -4.27
CA LYS A 90 -4.11 -9.46 -4.27
C LYS A 90 -3.31 -8.18 -4.06
N TYR A 91 -3.72 -7.07 -4.68
CA TYR A 91 -3.09 -5.78 -4.45
C TYR A 91 -3.42 -5.22 -3.05
N ALA A 92 -4.66 -5.42 -2.59
CA ALA A 92 -5.13 -4.98 -1.27
C ALA A 92 -4.35 -5.57 -0.09
N LYS A 93 -3.83 -6.79 -0.24
CA LYS A 93 -3.07 -7.47 0.82
C LYS A 93 -1.93 -6.62 1.39
N ARG A 94 -1.22 -5.87 0.54
CA ARG A 94 -0.11 -5.00 1.01
C ARG A 94 -0.62 -3.83 1.84
N PHE A 95 -1.73 -3.22 1.43
CA PHE A 95 -2.38 -2.14 2.18
C PHE A 95 -2.84 -2.63 3.56
N GLU A 96 -3.53 -3.76 3.61
CA GLU A 96 -4.03 -4.37 4.85
C GLU A 96 -2.90 -4.74 5.80
N MET A 97 -1.83 -5.34 5.29
CA MET A 97 -0.63 -5.64 6.08
C MET A 97 -0.02 -4.37 6.69
N ARG A 98 0.04 -3.27 5.93
CA ARG A 98 0.53 -2.00 6.48
C ARG A 98 -0.39 -1.47 7.59
N LYS A 99 -1.72 -1.46 7.40
CA LYS A 99 -2.66 -1.02 8.45
C LYS A 99 -2.56 -1.88 9.71
N ALA A 100 -2.34 -3.18 9.55
CA ALA A 100 -2.08 -4.10 10.66
C ALA A 100 -0.77 -3.75 11.38
N ASN A 101 0.33 -3.55 10.63
CA ASN A 101 1.62 -3.16 11.18
C ASN A 101 1.55 -1.81 11.93
N GLU A 102 0.90 -0.80 11.35
CA GLU A 102 0.67 0.50 12.01
C GLU A 102 -0.08 0.33 13.34
N THR A 103 -1.07 -0.58 13.38
CA THR A 103 -1.82 -0.88 14.59
C THR A 103 -0.95 -1.56 15.64
N LEU A 104 -0.14 -2.54 15.25
CA LEU A 104 0.82 -3.20 16.14
C LEU A 104 1.83 -2.21 16.71
N MET A 105 2.37 -1.31 15.88
CA MET A 105 3.31 -0.28 16.33
C MET A 105 2.68 0.67 17.35
N ARG A 106 1.40 1.06 17.16
CA ARG A 106 0.68 1.87 18.15
C ARG A 106 0.53 1.16 19.50
N VAL A 107 0.17 -0.14 19.49
CA VAL A 107 0.05 -0.95 20.71
C VAL A 107 1.41 -1.07 21.39
N TYR A 108 2.47 -1.39 20.65
CA TYR A 108 3.82 -1.49 21.20
C TYR A 108 4.28 -0.18 21.86
N ASN A 109 4.04 0.95 21.19
CA ASN A 109 4.42 2.26 21.69
C ASN A 109 3.60 2.69 22.92
N SER A 110 2.31 2.36 22.99
CA SER A 110 1.49 2.67 24.17
C SER A 110 1.96 1.92 25.42
N HIS A 111 2.44 0.68 25.27
CA HIS A 111 3.05 -0.07 26.37
C HIS A 111 4.37 0.53 26.85
N LYS A 112 5.21 1.06 25.94
CA LYS A 112 6.47 1.72 26.35
C LYS A 112 6.24 2.95 27.23
N THR A 113 5.25 3.77 26.90
CA THR A 113 4.89 4.95 27.71
C THR A 113 4.44 4.58 29.13
N ASN A 114 3.88 3.39 29.33
CA ASN A 114 3.37 2.94 30.64
C ASN A 114 4.43 2.28 31.54
N VAL A 115 5.67 2.07 31.05
CA VAL A 115 6.76 1.42 31.79
C VAL A 115 7.77 2.43 32.36
N THR A 116 7.56 3.72 32.10
CA THR A 116 8.30 4.83 32.74
C THR A 116 7.49 5.36 33.95
N LEU A 117 7.58 4.65 35.08
CA LEU A 117 7.22 5.13 36.42
C LEU A 117 8.29 4.67 37.41
#